data_AF-M1MSZ7-F1
#
_entry.id   AF-M1MSZ7-F1
#
_cell.length_a   1.000
_cell.length_b   1.000
_cell.length_c   1.000
_cell.angle_alpha   90.00
_cell.angle_beta   90.00
_cell.angle_gamma   90.00
#
_symmetry.space_group_name_H-M   'P 1'
#
loop_
_entity.id
_entity.type
_entity.pdbx_description
1 polymer ?
#
loop_
_entity_poly.entity_id
_entity_poly.type
_entity_poly.pdbx_seq_one_letter_code
_entity_poly.pdbx_strand_id
1 'polypeptide(L)' 'MIKLIKEIFSSENLKRAMIYGSFTNPNITASQLKNLSSVLKNMDAKSINKSITKDSNSKKVA' A
#
# COMPACT_ATOMS: atom_id res chain seq x y z
N MET A 1 3.89 12.91 -20.90
CA MET A 1 3.28 11.59 -20.66
C MET A 1 3.97 10.79 -19.56
N ILE A 2 5.28 10.52 -19.64
CA ILE A 2 5.99 9.71 -18.62
C ILE A 2 5.88 10.28 -17.19
N LYS A 3 5.93 11.61 -17.03
CA LYS A 3 5.76 12.27 -15.72
C LYS A 3 4.38 12.05 -15.11
N LEU A 4 3.33 12.20 -15.91
CA LEU A 4 1.94 11.98 -15.50
C LEU A 4 1.70 10.54 -15.05
N ILE A 5 2.21 9.56 -15.82
CA ILE A 5 2.10 8.14 -15.47
C ILE A 5 2.78 7.88 -14.12
N LYS A 6 4.01 8.40 -13.91
CA LYS A 6 4.71 8.25 -12.64
C LYS A 6 3.95 8.88 -11.46
N GLU A 7 3.29 10.00 -11.69
CA GLU A 7 2.50 10.67 -10.66
C GLU A 7 1.20 9.90 -10.33
N ILE A 8 0.53 9.32 -11.32
CA ILE A 8 -0.69 8.52 -11.12
C ILE A 8 -0.39 7.22 -10.36
N PHE A 9 0.70 6.54 -10.70
CA PHE A 9 1.09 5.26 -10.07
C PHE A 9 1.98 5.43 -8.83
N SER A 10 2.15 6.65 -8.33
CA SER A 10 2.91 6.91 -7.11
C SER A 10 2.11 6.46 -5.88
N SER A 11 2.65 5.49 -5.14
CA SER A 11 2.06 5.02 -3.88
C SER A 11 1.93 6.14 -2.85
N GLU A 12 2.85 7.10 -2.85
CA GLU A 12 2.80 8.28 -1.99
C GLU A 12 1.60 9.18 -2.32
N ASN A 13 1.32 9.39 -3.61
CA ASN A 13 0.17 10.18 -4.04
C ASN A 13 -1.14 9.47 -3.68
N LEU A 14 -1.18 8.14 -3.84
CA LEU A 14 -2.33 7.33 -3.43
C LEU A 14 -2.60 7.45 -1.92
N LYS A 15 -1.56 7.32 -1.07
CA LYS A 15 -1.70 7.48 0.39
C LYS A 15 -2.27 8.84 0.75
N ARG A 16 -1.74 9.91 0.14
CA ARG A 16 -2.22 11.28 0.36
C ARG A 16 -3.68 11.42 -0.05
N ALA A 17 -4.05 10.93 -1.23
CA ALA A 17 -5.43 10.98 -1.72
C ALA A 17 -6.41 10.27 -0.78
N MET A 18 -6.03 9.10 -0.24
CA MET A 18 -6.86 8.37 0.72
C MET A 18 -7.05 9.13 2.04
N ILE A 19 -5.99 9.76 2.55
CA ILE A 19 -6.08 10.61 3.76
C ILE A 19 -6.97 11.83 3.51
N TYR A 20 -6.78 12.53 2.39
CA TYR A 20 -7.61 13.69 2.04
C TYR A 20 -9.09 13.30 1.85
N GLY A 21 -9.39 12.22 1.13
CA GLY A 21 -10.75 11.73 0.96
C GLY A 21 -11.40 11.32 2.29
N SER A 22 -10.60 10.84 3.24
CA SER A 22 -11.08 10.49 4.58
C SER A 22 -11.55 11.70 5.38
N PHE A 23 -10.90 12.86 5.24
CA PHE A 23 -11.37 14.11 5.86
C PHE A 23 -12.69 14.62 5.28
N THR A 24 -13.01 14.25 4.04
CA THR A 24 -14.30 14.60 3.43
C THR A 24 -15.45 13.68 3.87
N ASN A 25 -15.16 12.62 4.62
CA ASN A 25 -16.19 11.72 5.16
C ASN A 25 -16.70 12.27 6.51
N PRO A 26 -17.95 12.76 6.60
CA PRO A 26 -18.49 13.36 7.82
C PRO A 26 -18.66 12.35 8.97
N ASN A 27 -18.61 11.05 8.68
CA ASN A 27 -18.83 9.97 9.66
C ASN A 27 -17.52 9.32 10.12
N ILE A 28 -16.37 9.85 9.73
CA ILE A 28 -15.09 9.26 10.14
C ILE A 28 -14.76 9.62 11.59
N THR A 29 -14.42 8.61 12.37
CA THR A 29 -13.92 8.80 13.74
C THR A 29 -12.40 8.99 13.76
N ALA A 30 -11.88 9.66 14.79
CA ALA A 30 -10.44 9.84 14.99
C ALA A 30 -9.69 8.49 15.06
N SER A 31 -10.31 7.45 15.61
CA SER A 31 -9.76 6.09 15.68
C SER A 31 -9.60 5.47 14.29
N GLN A 32 -10.62 5.60 13.43
CA GLN A 32 -10.58 5.12 12.05
C GLN A 32 -9.52 5.86 11.22
N LEU A 33 -9.41 7.18 11.39
CA LEU A 33 -8.38 7.97 10.72
C LEU A 33 -6.97 7.56 11.17
N LYS A 34 -6.77 7.35 12.47
CA LYS A 34 -5.49 6.86 13.02
C LYS A 34 -5.14 5.47 12.49
N ASN A 35 -6.12 4.57 12.42
CA ASN A 35 -5.93 3.24 11.85
C ASN A 35 -5.56 3.31 10.36
N LEU A 36 -6.28 4.11 9.58
CA LEU A 36 -5.98 4.33 8.17
C LEU A 36 -4.56 4.88 7.98
N SER A 37 -4.16 5.89 8.76
CA SER A 37 -2.80 6.43 8.71
C SER A 37 -1.74 5.36 9.02
N SER A 38 -1.99 4.49 9.99
CA SER A 38 -1.11 3.37 10.33
C SER A 38 -1.00 2.36 9.18
N VAL A 39 -2.12 1.96 8.58
CA VAL A 39 -2.14 1.03 7.44
C VAL A 39 -1.38 1.59 6.24
N LEU A 40 -1.61 2.87 5.91
CA LEU A 40 -0.97 3.52 4.77
C LEU A 40 0.55 3.69 4.97
N LYS A 41 1.01 3.95 6.19
CA LYS A 41 2.45 3.99 6.51
C LYS A 41 3.12 2.63 6.37
N ASN A 42 2.42 1.56 6.74
CA ASN A 42 2.94 0.19 6.68
C ASN A 42 2.75 -0.47 5.30
N MET A 43 2.15 0.23 4.33
CA MET A 43 1.92 -0.30 2.98
C MET A 43 3.23 -0.60 2.23
N ASP A 44 4.27 0.21 2.42
CA ASP A 44 5.59 -0.03 1.80
C ASP A 44 6.39 -1.11 2.56
N ALA A 45 6.12 -1.29 3.85
CA ALA A 45 6.82 -2.25 4.69
C ALA A 45 6.45 -3.71 4.36
N LYS A 46 5.32 -3.93 3.68
CA LYS A 46 4.99 -5.21 3.04
C LYS A 46 5.64 -5.31 1.66
N SER A 47 6.96 -5.16 1.60
CA SER A 47 7.73 -5.66 0.47
C SER A 47 7.44 -7.15 0.29
N ILE A 48 7.11 -7.55 -0.93
CA ILE A 48 6.72 -8.88 -1.40
C ILE A 48 7.91 -9.87 -1.25
N ASN A 49 8.40 -10.09 -0.04
CA ASN A 49 9.48 -11.03 0.26
C ASN A 49 8.96 -12.35 0.85
N LYS A 50 7.64 -12.56 0.87
CA LYS A 50 7.02 -13.75 1.48
C LYS A 50 6.39 -14.74 0.49
N SER A 51 6.34 -14.44 -0.81
CA SER A 51 5.72 -15.33 -1.81
C SER A 51 6.70 -16.03 -2.75
N ILE A 52 7.96 -15.58 -2.88
CA ILE A 52 8.90 -16.17 -3.87
C ILE A 52 9.58 -17.45 -3.32
N THR A 53 9.71 -17.60 -2.01
CA THR A 53 10.40 -18.75 -1.39
C THR A 53 9.56 -20.01 -1.21
N LYS A 54 8.24 -19.99 -1.49
CA LYS A 54 7.41 -21.20 -1.32
C LYS A 54 7.35 -22.09 -2.56
N ASP A 55 7.64 -21.54 -3.75
CA ASP A 55 7.59 -22.29 -5.01
C ASP A 55 8.98 -22.70 -5.56
N SER A 56 10.06 -22.39 -4.84
CA SER A 56 11.42 -22.65 -5.31
C SER A 56 12.04 -23.98 -4.82
N ASN A 57 11.29 -24.83 -4.09
CA ASN A 57 11.81 -26.11 -3.58
C ASN A 57 11.15 -27.37 -4.16
N SER A 58 10.80 -27.37 -5.46
CA SER A 58 10.49 -28.61 -6.18
C SER A 58 11.36 -28.77 -7.42
N LYS A 59 12.68 -28.72 -7.25
CA LYS A 59 13.61 -29.24 -8.26
C LYS A 59 14.88 -29.77 -7.60
N LYS A 60 14.82 -31.02 -7.14
CA LYS A 60 15.89 -32.03 -7.17
C LYS A 60 15.51 -33.18 -6.23
N VAL A 61 14.94 -34.24 -6.76
CA VAL A 61 15.56 -35.58 -6.62
C VAL A 61 15.41 -36.26 -7.98
N ALA A 62 16.52 -36.83 -8.44
CA ALA A 62 16.75 -37.49 -9.71
C ALA A 62 16.01 -38.83 -9.82
#